data_AF-A0A7V9V6R3-F1
#
_entry.id   AF-A0A7V9V6R3-F1
#
_cell.length_a   1.000
_cell.length_b   1.000
_cell.length_c   1.000
_cell.angle_alpha   90.00
_cell.angle_beta   90.00
_cell.angle_gamma   90.00
#
_symmetry.space_group_name_H-M   'P 1'
#
loop_
_entity.id
_entity.type
_entity.pdbx_description
1 polymer ?
#
loop_
_entity_poly.entity_id
_entity_poly.type
_entity_poly.pdbx_seq_one_letter_code
_entity_poly.pdbx_strand_id
1 'polypeptide(L)'
;VLPPVDSPVTATPWGDPAILEQLFAPARVTVRAERLAFIGTSARAWALDQYEHHPGLVAARAVLEPADRWEEVAGRAIERLEAANEDPTAFRTTSSYLIATIDR
;
A
#
# COMPACT_ATOMS: atom_id res chain seq x y z
N VAL A 1 -10.71 14.77 -16.51
CA VAL A 1 -9.44 15.51 -16.53
C VAL A 1 -8.74 15.20 -15.22
N LEU A 2 -7.65 14.42 -15.25
CA LEU A 2 -6.84 14.21 -14.05
C LEU A 2 -6.16 15.54 -13.70
N PRO A 3 -6.03 15.88 -12.41
CA PRO A 3 -5.35 17.11 -12.02
C PRO A 3 -3.89 17.11 -12.53
N PRO A 4 -3.33 18.27 -12.89
CA PRO A 4 -1.93 18.38 -13.28
C PRO A 4 -1.03 17.90 -12.15
N VAL A 5 0.04 17.19 -12.53
CA VAL A 5 0.96 16.45 -11.62
C VAL A 5 1.76 17.39 -10.70
N ASP A 6 1.75 18.70 -10.96
CA ASP A 6 2.64 19.69 -10.33
C ASP A 6 1.98 20.59 -9.27
N SER A 7 0.70 20.40 -8.95
CA SER A 7 0.12 21.08 -7.78
C SER A 7 0.71 20.43 -6.53
N PRO A 8 1.30 21.19 -5.56
CA PRO A 8 1.69 20.62 -4.29
C PRO A 8 0.42 20.11 -3.60
N VAL A 9 0.20 18.80 -3.65
CA VAL A 9 -0.77 18.16 -2.78
C VAL A 9 -0.16 18.23 -1.40
N THR A 10 -0.61 19.19 -0.59
CA THR A 10 -0.34 19.14 0.84
C THR A 10 -0.99 17.87 1.35
N ALA A 11 -0.19 16.82 1.56
CA ALA A 11 -0.68 15.58 2.11
C ALA A 11 -1.38 15.86 3.44
N THR A 12 -2.60 15.37 3.60
CA THR A 12 -3.27 15.42 4.91
C THR A 12 -2.34 14.78 5.93
N PRO A 13 -2.02 15.44 7.06
CA PRO A 13 -1.13 14.88 8.07
C PRO A 13 -1.88 13.81 8.88
N TRP A 14 -2.10 12.65 8.27
CA TRP A 14 -2.80 11.50 8.87
C TRP A 14 -2.16 10.98 10.17
N GLY A 15 -0.95 11.45 10.50
CA GLY A 15 -0.28 11.16 11.76
C GLY A 15 -0.72 12.06 12.93
N ASP A 16 -1.47 13.13 12.69
CA ASP A 16 -1.93 14.06 13.72
C ASP A 16 -3.22 13.55 14.38
N PRO A 17 -3.20 13.18 15.68
CA PRO A 17 -4.40 12.77 16.39
C PRO A 17 -5.52 13.82 16.34
N ALA A 18 -5.20 15.12 16.40
CA ALA A 18 -6.22 16.17 16.41
C ALA A 18 -7.00 16.25 15.09
N ILE A 19 -6.36 15.90 13.96
CA ILE A 19 -7.03 15.80 12.66
C ILE A 19 -7.96 14.59 12.62
N LEU A 20 -7.51 13.46 13.15
CA LEU A 20 -8.29 12.24 13.20
C LEU A 20 -9.48 12.36 14.17
N GLU A 21 -9.30 13.01 15.33
CA GLU A 21 -10.37 13.26 16.30
C GLU A 21 -11.49 14.11 15.70
N GLN A 22 -11.14 15.13 14.89
CA GLN A 22 -12.13 15.91 14.15
C GLN A 22 -12.90 15.05 13.14
N LEU A 23 -12.23 14.12 12.46
CA LEU A 23 -12.85 13.23 11.48
C LEU A 23 -13.79 12.20 12.13
N PHE A 24 -13.45 11.72 13.32
CA PHE A 24 -14.16 10.62 13.99
C PHE A 24 -14.96 11.06 15.23
N ALA A 25 -15.18 12.36 15.40
CA ALA A 25 -15.85 12.91 16.58
C ALA A 25 -17.26 12.29 16.82
N PRO A 26 -17.65 12.07 18.10
CA PRO A 26 -16.84 12.17 19.30
C PRO A 26 -16.01 10.90 19.51
N ALA A 27 -14.69 11.01 19.47
CA ALA A 27 -13.78 9.90 19.76
C ALA A 27 -12.45 10.43 20.28
N ARG A 28 -11.75 9.62 21.07
CA ARG A 28 -10.34 9.83 21.41
C ARG A 28 -9.49 9.05 20.41
N VAL A 29 -8.44 9.68 19.88
CA VAL A 29 -7.53 9.01 18.95
C VAL A 29 -6.14 8.93 19.54
N THR A 30 -5.51 7.76 19.40
CA THR A 30 -4.06 7.61 19.58
C THR A 30 -3.43 7.18 18.28
N VAL A 31 -2.27 7.74 17.95
CA VAL A 31 -1.49 7.39 16.76
C VAL A 31 -0.11 6.93 17.19
N ARG A 32 0.35 5.81 16.63
CA ARG A 32 1.69 5.28 16.88
C ARG A 32 2.32 4.77 15.60
N ALA A 33 3.63 4.92 15.50
CA ALA A 33 4.40 4.27 14.45
C ALA A 33 4.52 2.76 14.73
N GLU A 34 4.45 1.95 13.67
CA GLU A 34 4.61 0.51 13.72
C GLU A 34 5.32 0.02 12.46
N ARG A 35 5.99 -1.13 12.56
CA ARG A 35 6.55 -1.84 11.40
C ARG A 35 5.75 -3.10 11.15
N LEU A 36 5.02 -3.14 10.04
CA LEU A 36 4.23 -4.30 9.66
C LEU A 36 5.01 -5.14 8.64
N ALA A 37 5.10 -6.44 8.91
CA ALA A 37 5.67 -7.40 7.99
C ALA A 37 4.57 -8.02 7.14
N PHE A 38 4.75 -7.96 5.82
CA PHE A 38 3.98 -8.76 4.86
C PHE A 38 4.77 -10.01 4.56
N ILE A 39 4.11 -11.16 4.67
CA ILE A 39 4.74 -12.47 4.55
C ILE A 39 4.03 -13.30 3.48
N GLY A 40 4.79 -14.18 2.84
CA GLY A 40 4.28 -15.11 1.84
C GLY A 40 5.26 -16.25 1.59
N THR A 41 4.85 -17.20 0.75
CA THR A 41 5.69 -18.34 0.38
C THR A 41 6.81 -17.95 -0.60
N SER A 42 6.61 -16.89 -1.39
CA SER A 42 7.62 -16.24 -2.24
C SER A 42 7.10 -14.85 -2.67
N ALA A 43 7.99 -13.97 -3.12
CA ALA A 43 7.62 -12.64 -3.60
C ALA A 43 6.61 -12.72 -4.75
N ARG A 44 6.83 -13.66 -5.68
CA ARG A 44 5.92 -13.94 -6.79
C ARG A 44 4.55 -14.42 -6.31
N ALA A 45 4.50 -15.39 -5.41
CA ALA A 45 3.24 -15.90 -4.91
C ALA A 45 2.44 -14.81 -4.17
N TRP A 46 3.11 -14.00 -3.36
CA TRP A 46 2.49 -12.86 -2.70
C TRP A 46 1.98 -11.82 -3.71
N ALA A 47 2.78 -11.47 -4.72
CA ALA A 47 2.38 -10.51 -5.75
C ALA A 47 1.15 -10.98 -6.55
N LEU A 48 1.12 -12.26 -6.94
CA LEU A 48 -0.02 -12.83 -7.67
C LEU A 48 -1.31 -12.77 -6.84
N ASP A 49 -1.25 -13.10 -5.56
CA ASP A 49 -2.38 -12.93 -4.63
C ASP A 49 -2.85 -11.47 -4.56
N GLN A 50 -1.92 -10.52 -4.48
CA GLN A 50 -2.26 -9.10 -4.49
C GLN A 50 -2.86 -8.66 -5.83
N TYR A 51 -2.41 -9.18 -6.97
CA TYR A 51 -3.00 -8.84 -8.27
C TYR A 51 -4.43 -9.36 -8.43
N GLU A 52 -4.79 -10.43 -7.72
CA GLU A 52 -6.13 -10.99 -7.72
C GLU A 52 -7.07 -10.22 -6.79
N HIS A 53 -6.58 -9.83 -5.60
CA HIS A 53 -7.46 -9.35 -4.52
C HIS A 53 -7.31 -7.86 -4.18
N HIS A 54 -6.15 -7.24 -4.43
CA HIS A 54 -5.91 -5.86 -4.01
C HIS A 54 -6.67 -4.88 -4.91
N PRO A 55 -7.66 -4.11 -4.40
CA PRO A 55 -8.56 -3.32 -5.25
C PRO A 55 -7.85 -2.36 -6.19
N GLY A 56 -6.77 -1.72 -5.73
CA GLY A 56 -5.95 -0.83 -6.56
C GLY A 56 -5.23 -1.54 -7.71
N LEU A 57 -4.81 -2.79 -7.52
CA LEU A 57 -4.10 -3.56 -8.54
C LEU A 57 -5.09 -4.19 -9.53
N VAL A 58 -6.25 -4.63 -9.05
CA VAL A 58 -7.37 -5.05 -9.91
C VAL A 58 -7.80 -3.89 -10.82
N ALA A 59 -7.97 -2.69 -10.27
CA ALA A 59 -8.29 -1.50 -11.06
C ALA A 59 -7.17 -1.14 -12.05
N ALA A 60 -5.90 -1.24 -11.65
CA ALA A 60 -4.77 -1.00 -12.53
C ALA A 60 -4.72 -2.01 -13.69
N ARG A 61 -4.95 -3.30 -13.41
CA ARG A 61 -4.99 -4.37 -14.42
C ARG A 61 -6.04 -4.10 -15.50
N ALA A 62 -7.24 -3.70 -15.10
CA ALA A 62 -8.32 -3.35 -16.03
C ALA A 62 -7.96 -2.20 -16.99
N VAL A 63 -7.04 -1.32 -16.61
CA VAL A 63 -6.55 -0.22 -17.45
C VAL A 63 -5.34 -0.64 -18.30
N LEU A 64 -4.45 -1.48 -17.76
CA LEU A 64 -3.16 -1.83 -18.38
C LEU A 64 -3.26 -3.01 -19.36
N GLU A 65 -4.19 -3.95 -19.15
CA GLU A 65 -4.39 -5.08 -20.06
C GLU A 65 -4.82 -4.65 -21.47
N PRO A 66 -5.82 -3.76 -21.67
CA PRO A 66 -6.19 -3.28 -23.00
C PRO A 66 -5.10 -2.51 -23.74
N ALA A 67 -4.05 -2.09 -23.00
CA ALA A 67 -2.89 -1.40 -23.55
C ALA A 67 -1.69 -2.33 -23.79
N ASP A 68 -1.84 -3.65 -23.58
CA ASP A 68 -0.76 -4.65 -23.64
C ASP A 68 0.43 -4.34 -22.71
N ARG A 69 0.20 -3.66 -21.58
CA ARG A 69 1.25 -3.24 -20.63
C ARG A 69 1.23 -3.99 -19.31
N TRP A 70 0.18 -4.76 -19.04
CA TRP A 70 0.01 -5.42 -17.75
C TRP A 70 1.16 -6.37 -17.41
N GLU A 71 1.53 -7.25 -18.33
CA GLU A 71 2.57 -8.27 -18.07
C GLU A 71 3.93 -7.65 -17.76
N GLU A 72 4.34 -6.62 -18.51
CA GLU A 72 5.58 -5.87 -18.25
C GLU A 72 5.56 -5.22 -16.86
N VAL A 73 4.47 -4.52 -16.52
CA VAL A 73 4.35 -3.80 -15.25
C VAL A 73 4.30 -4.79 -14.07
N ALA A 74 3.53 -5.87 -14.19
CA ALA A 74 3.43 -6.91 -13.17
C ALA A 74 4.78 -7.63 -12.98
N GLY A 75 5.48 -7.97 -14.06
CA GLY A 75 6.82 -8.57 -14.00
C GLY A 75 7.82 -7.68 -13.25
N ARG A 76 7.88 -6.39 -13.62
CA ARG A 76 8.77 -5.42 -12.95
C ARG A 76 8.43 -5.19 -11.48
N ALA A 77 7.16 -5.30 -11.12
CA ALA A 77 6.74 -5.21 -9.72
C ALA A 77 7.22 -6.44 -8.91
N ILE A 78 7.13 -7.64 -9.48
CA ILE A 78 7.67 -8.87 -8.86
C ILE A 78 9.18 -8.75 -8.66
N GLU A 79 9.94 -8.33 -9.68
CA GLU A 79 11.40 -8.13 -9.57
C GLU A 79 11.77 -7.18 -8.43
N ARG A 80 11.00 -6.10 -8.24
CA ARG A 80 11.21 -5.16 -7.13
C ARG A 80 10.92 -5.78 -5.77
N LEU A 81 9.88 -6.61 -5.67
CA LEU A 81 9.55 -7.34 -4.44
C LEU A 81 10.62 -8.38 -4.10
N GLU A 82 11.16 -9.07 -5.11
CA GLU A 82 12.28 -10.00 -4.95
C GLU A 82 13.55 -9.28 -4.48
N ALA A 83 13.87 -8.14 -5.08
CA ALA A 83 15.03 -7.33 -4.68
C ALA A 83 14.90 -6.74 -3.27
N ALA A 84 13.67 -6.44 -2.83
CA ALA A 84 13.37 -5.90 -1.50
C ALA A 84 13.06 -7.00 -0.46
N ASN A 85 13.16 -8.28 -0.83
CA ASN A 85 12.83 -9.39 0.06
C ASN A 85 13.86 -9.51 1.19
N GLU A 86 13.35 -9.59 2.42
CA GLU A 86 14.14 -9.70 3.65
C GLU A 86 14.42 -11.15 4.04
N ASP A 87 13.67 -12.13 3.49
CA ASP A 87 13.80 -13.55 3.80
C ASP A 87 14.12 -14.38 2.54
N PRO A 88 15.35 -14.90 2.39
CA PRO A 88 15.76 -15.66 1.20
C PRO A 88 15.12 -17.05 1.08
N THR A 89 14.48 -17.56 2.14
CA THR A 89 13.84 -18.90 2.14
C THR A 89 12.33 -18.84 1.93
N ALA A 90 11.75 -17.65 2.00
CA ALA A 90 10.32 -17.38 1.84
C ALA A 90 10.12 -15.98 1.21
N PHE A 91 9.09 -15.25 1.64
CA PHE A 91 8.95 -13.82 1.38
C PHE A 91 8.64 -13.06 2.63
N ARG A 92 9.37 -11.97 2.84
CA ARG A 92 9.10 -10.97 3.87
C ARG A 92 9.47 -9.59 3.35
N THR A 93 8.57 -8.62 3.54
CA THR A 93 8.91 -7.20 3.42
C THR A 93 8.28 -6.42 4.56
N THR A 94 9.04 -5.52 5.17
CA THR A 94 8.61 -4.75 6.33
C THR A 94 8.45 -3.27 5.99
N SER A 95 7.23 -2.77 6.10
CA SER A 95 6.88 -1.38 5.81
C SER A 95 6.52 -0.62 7.08
N SER A 96 6.76 0.70 7.08
CA SER A 96 6.42 1.57 8.20
C SER A 96 4.99 2.08 8.06
N TYR A 97 4.20 1.95 9.12
CA TYR A 97 2.81 2.37 9.18
C TYR A 97 2.57 3.27 10.37
N LEU A 98 1.59 4.16 10.24
CA LEU A 98 0.94 4.81 11.37
C LEU A 98 -0.33 4.02 11.69
N ILE A 99 -0.44 3.55 12.92
CA ILE A 99 -1.64 2.88 13.42
C ILE A 99 -2.40 3.89 14.26
N ALA A 100 -3.60 4.23 13.81
CA ALA A 100 -4.55 5.02 14.57
C ALA A 100 -5.53 4.08 15.30
N THR A 101 -5.66 4.25 16.61
CA THR A 101 -6.67 3.58 17.43
C THR A 101 -7.71 4.60 17.85
N ILE A 102 -8.98 4.28 17.62
CA ILE A 102 -10.14 5.14 17.88
C ILE A 102 -10.93 4.52 19.03
N ASP A 103 -10.96 5.21 20.17
CA ASP A 103 -11.76 4.84 21.33
C ASP A 103 -13.04 5.71 21.34
N ARG A 104 -14.21 5.08 21.38
CA ARG A 104 -15.51 5.74 21.46
C ARG A 104 -16.09 5.71 22.86
#